data_AF-A0A5U9PKS2-F1
#
_entry.id   AF-A0A5U9PKS2-F1
#
_cell.length_a   1.000
_cell.length_b   1.000
_cell.length_c   1.000
_cell.angle_alpha   90.00
_cell.angle_beta   90.00
_cell.angle_gamma   90.00
#
_symmetry.space_group_name_H-M   'P 1'
#
loop_
_entity.id
_entity.type
_entity.pdbx_description
1 polymer ?
#
loop_
_entity_poly.entity_id
_entity_poly.type
_entity_poly.pdbx_seq_one_letter_code
_entity_poly.pdbx_strand_id
1 'polypeptide(L)'
;MKIVIAPDSFKESLSAMAVAEAIEKGFREIYPDADYIKVPMADGGEGTVQSMVEASGGRYVDQWVQGPLGQPVAARWGMLGDSDTAVIEMAAASGLHHVSPELRNPLNTTSYGTGELIVAALERGVKRIILGIGGSATNDGGAGMMQALGVILRDKQGRSLSPGGEALAALASIDLSGCHPLLRKVSITVACDVNNPLCGPQGASAIFGPQKGATAEMVNTLDAALENWGRHIYQATGREVINAPGAGAAGGMGAALLGLLNAELRAGVEIVVETLQLEQAVKDADLVITGEGRLDSQSICGKTPIGVARVAKRYHKPVIALAGGLQHDHHVVYQQGIDAALSILSHIVTLPEALHEAEYNLSLSARNVAAIWRLARQA
;
A
#
# COMPACT_ATOMS: atom_id res chain seq x y z
N MET A 1 8.12 6.32 31.65
CA MET A 1 8.49 6.89 30.34
C MET A 1 7.72 6.09 29.30
N LYS A 2 6.97 6.74 28.41
CA LYS A 2 6.23 6.09 27.33
C LYS A 2 6.96 6.26 26.01
N ILE A 3 7.29 5.16 25.34
CA ILE A 3 8.01 5.15 24.08
C ILE A 3 7.14 4.48 23.02
N VAL A 4 6.77 5.25 21.99
CA VAL A 4 6.04 4.72 20.84
C VAL A 4 7.05 4.32 19.78
N ILE A 5 6.99 3.08 19.31
CA ILE A 5 7.86 2.54 18.27
C ILE A 5 6.97 2.25 17.05
N ALA A 6 7.03 3.14 16.06
CA ALA A 6 6.20 3.09 14.87
C ALA A 6 7.02 3.06 13.57
N PRO A 7 7.71 1.95 13.26
CA PRO A 7 8.56 1.83 12.08
C PRO A 7 7.80 1.24 10.88
N ASP A 8 8.36 1.44 9.69
CA ASP A 8 8.09 0.63 8.51
C ASP A 8 8.94 -0.65 8.51
N SER A 9 8.62 -1.55 7.59
CA SER A 9 9.46 -2.68 7.22
C SER A 9 10.82 -2.23 6.65
N PHE A 10 11.81 -3.09 6.83
CA PHE A 10 13.07 -3.00 6.12
C PHE A 10 12.98 -3.97 4.96
N LYS A 11 12.67 -3.45 3.76
CA LYS A 11 12.45 -4.25 2.55
C LYS A 11 13.55 -5.30 2.37
N GLU A 12 13.14 -6.52 2.04
CA GLU A 12 14.02 -7.69 1.84
C GLU A 12 14.79 -8.13 3.10
N SER A 13 14.43 -7.64 4.29
CA SER A 13 15.11 -7.96 5.55
C SER A 13 14.15 -8.24 6.71
N LEU A 14 13.49 -7.22 7.27
CA LEU A 14 12.66 -7.34 8.48
C LEU A 14 11.24 -6.79 8.23
N SER A 15 10.23 -7.46 8.79
CA SER A 15 8.87 -6.90 8.87
C SER A 15 8.84 -5.69 9.80
N ALA A 16 7.83 -4.84 9.67
CA ALA A 16 7.67 -3.67 10.54
C ALA A 16 7.57 -4.06 12.03
N MET A 17 6.93 -5.19 12.36
CA MET A 17 6.89 -5.69 13.73
C MET A 17 8.26 -6.16 14.22
N ALA A 18 9.02 -6.89 13.39
CA ALA A 18 10.38 -7.33 13.75
C ALA A 18 11.33 -6.14 13.95
N VAL A 19 11.19 -5.07 13.15
CA VAL A 19 11.90 -3.80 13.35
C VAL A 19 11.51 -3.20 14.71
N ALA A 20 10.21 -3.13 15.02
CA ALA A 20 9.74 -2.58 16.29
C ALA A 20 10.25 -3.38 17.51
N GLU A 21 10.30 -4.71 17.41
CA GLU A 21 10.81 -5.62 18.44
C GLU A 21 12.31 -5.46 18.67
N ALA A 22 13.10 -5.35 17.61
CA ALA A 22 14.53 -5.09 17.71
C ALA A 22 14.82 -3.73 18.38
N ILE A 23 14.05 -2.69 18.04
CA ILE A 23 14.16 -1.38 18.69
C ILE A 23 13.82 -1.48 20.17
N GLU A 24 12.69 -2.12 20.51
CA GLU A 24 12.27 -2.33 21.91
C GLU A 24 13.35 -3.08 22.70
N LYS A 25 13.90 -4.15 22.14
CA LYS A 25 14.99 -4.95 22.73
C LYS A 25 16.18 -4.07 23.10
N GLY A 26 16.64 -3.23 22.18
CA GLY A 26 17.73 -2.29 22.44
C GLY A 26 17.40 -1.24 23.50
N PHE A 27 16.22 -0.64 23.43
CA PHE A 27 15.79 0.36 24.42
C PHE A 27 15.66 -0.22 25.83
N ARG A 28 15.17 -1.46 25.97
CA ARG A 28 15.01 -2.14 27.26
C ARG A 28 16.31 -2.37 28.02
N GLU A 29 17.46 -2.41 27.35
CA GLU A 29 18.77 -2.46 28.02
C GLU A 29 19.06 -1.20 28.85
N ILE A 30 18.47 -0.06 28.48
CA ILE A 30 18.65 1.22 29.17
C ILE A 30 17.42 1.62 30.00
N TYR A 31 16.22 1.29 29.51
CA TYR A 31 14.93 1.60 30.12
C TYR A 31 14.07 0.32 30.26
N PRO A 32 14.40 -0.59 31.18
CA PRO A 32 13.68 -1.87 31.31
C PRO A 32 12.20 -1.68 31.67
N ASP A 33 11.89 -0.65 32.47
CA ASP A 33 10.56 -0.37 33.02
C ASP A 33 9.79 0.72 32.25
N ALA A 34 10.26 1.12 31.05
CA ALA A 34 9.48 2.01 30.20
C ALA A 34 8.24 1.28 29.64
N ASP A 35 7.20 2.08 29.35
CA ASP A 35 6.02 1.62 28.65
C ASP A 35 6.29 1.70 27.14
N TYR A 36 6.21 0.56 26.46
CA TYR A 36 6.53 0.42 25.04
C TYR A 36 5.28 0.10 24.24
N ILE A 37 4.94 0.99 23.30
CA ILE A 37 3.82 0.79 22.39
C ILE A 37 4.38 0.59 20.98
N LYS A 38 4.27 -0.64 20.47
CA LYS A 38 4.67 -0.98 19.10
C LYS A 38 3.49 -0.77 18.16
N VAL A 39 3.71 -0.02 17.09
CA VAL A 39 2.71 0.25 16.05
C VAL A 39 3.39 -0.02 14.70
N PRO A 40 3.41 -1.26 14.20
CA PRO A 40 4.06 -1.56 12.93
C PRO A 40 3.30 -0.84 11.80
N MET A 41 3.97 0.09 11.16
CA MET A 41 3.38 0.94 10.14
C MET A 41 3.55 0.32 8.74
N ALA A 42 2.89 0.93 7.76
CA ALA A 42 3.05 0.66 6.34
C ALA A 42 2.58 1.90 5.55
N ASP A 43 2.97 1.97 4.28
CA ASP A 43 2.62 3.06 3.37
C ASP A 43 1.49 2.70 2.39
N GLY A 44 0.86 1.53 2.51
CA GLY A 44 -0.17 1.05 1.58
C GLY A 44 0.36 0.18 0.44
N GLY A 45 1.68 0.01 0.37
CA GLY A 45 2.36 -0.94 -0.50
C GLY A 45 2.44 -2.36 0.07
N GLU A 46 3.45 -3.10 -0.39
CA GLU A 46 3.75 -4.46 0.06
C GLU A 46 3.97 -4.53 1.57
N GLY A 47 3.32 -5.50 2.22
CA GLY A 47 3.47 -5.72 3.66
C GLY A 47 2.45 -4.95 4.50
N THR A 48 1.57 -4.14 3.89
CA THR A 48 0.47 -3.46 4.59
C THR A 48 -0.48 -4.44 5.27
N VAL A 49 -0.85 -5.53 4.58
CA VAL A 49 -1.69 -6.60 5.15
C VAL A 49 -1.01 -7.19 6.38
N GLN A 50 0.29 -7.48 6.30
CA GLN A 50 1.05 -8.04 7.40
C GLN A 50 1.08 -7.10 8.59
N SER A 51 1.53 -5.85 8.39
CA SER A 51 1.62 -4.84 9.45
C SER A 51 0.29 -4.63 10.17
N MET A 52 -0.82 -4.49 9.42
CA MET A 52 -2.12 -4.20 10.02
C MET A 52 -2.73 -5.41 10.74
N VAL A 53 -2.56 -6.62 10.20
CA VAL A 53 -3.02 -7.85 10.87
C VAL A 53 -2.25 -8.08 12.17
N GLU A 54 -0.93 -7.97 12.14
CA GLU A 54 -0.08 -8.16 13.33
C GLU A 54 -0.38 -7.10 14.40
N ALA A 55 -0.50 -5.81 14.01
CA ALA A 55 -0.83 -4.73 14.93
C ALA A 55 -2.19 -4.90 15.62
N SER A 56 -3.19 -5.40 14.88
CA SER A 56 -4.57 -5.49 15.37
C SER A 56 -4.89 -6.80 16.08
N GLY A 57 -3.95 -7.77 16.10
CA GLY A 57 -4.26 -9.14 16.55
C GLY A 57 -5.27 -9.83 15.64
N GLY A 58 -5.28 -9.48 14.36
CA GLY A 58 -6.16 -10.03 13.35
C GLY A 58 -5.78 -11.43 12.91
N ARG A 59 -6.32 -11.86 11.77
CA ARG A 59 -6.00 -13.16 11.16
C ARG A 59 -5.85 -13.07 9.65
N TYR A 60 -4.99 -13.91 9.11
CA TYR A 60 -4.86 -14.10 7.67
C TYR A 60 -5.94 -15.04 7.13
N VAL A 61 -6.28 -14.82 5.86
CA VAL A 61 -7.13 -15.70 5.06
C VAL A 61 -6.37 -16.02 3.78
N ASP A 62 -6.12 -17.30 3.56
CA ASP A 62 -5.50 -17.83 2.34
C ASP A 62 -6.58 -18.38 1.40
N GLN A 63 -6.49 -18.05 0.12
CA GLN A 63 -7.41 -18.58 -0.90
C GLN A 63 -6.76 -18.63 -2.28
N TRP A 64 -7.26 -19.52 -3.13
CA TRP A 64 -6.92 -19.53 -4.55
C TRP A 64 -7.83 -18.58 -5.31
N VAL A 65 -7.23 -17.74 -6.15
CA VAL A 65 -7.91 -16.77 -7.01
C VAL A 65 -7.29 -16.77 -8.40
N GLN A 66 -7.97 -16.20 -9.37
CA GLN A 66 -7.48 -16.03 -10.72
C GLN A 66 -6.33 -15.02 -10.74
N GLY A 67 -5.14 -15.49 -11.12
CA GLY A 67 -3.96 -14.66 -11.34
C GLY A 67 -4.06 -13.78 -12.58
N PRO A 68 -3.07 -12.88 -12.78
CA PRO A 68 -3.11 -11.90 -13.86
C PRO A 68 -3.13 -12.51 -15.26
N LEU A 69 -2.60 -13.73 -15.45
CA LEU A 69 -2.63 -14.48 -16.72
C LEU A 69 -3.77 -15.51 -16.81
N GLY A 70 -4.74 -15.45 -15.88
CA GLY A 70 -5.88 -16.37 -15.82
C GLY A 70 -5.63 -17.70 -15.09
N GLN A 71 -4.37 -18.03 -14.78
CA GLN A 71 -4.04 -19.21 -13.99
C GLN A 71 -4.29 -18.96 -12.50
N PRO A 72 -4.73 -19.97 -11.72
CA PRO A 72 -4.91 -19.82 -10.28
C PRO A 72 -3.60 -19.48 -9.54
N VAL A 73 -3.66 -18.53 -8.62
CA VAL A 73 -2.58 -18.17 -7.70
C VAL A 73 -3.07 -18.24 -6.25
N ALA A 74 -2.17 -18.59 -5.34
CA ALA A 74 -2.44 -18.50 -3.92
C ALA A 74 -2.32 -17.02 -3.48
N ALA A 75 -3.39 -16.47 -2.94
CA ALA A 75 -3.45 -15.11 -2.44
C ALA A 75 -3.78 -15.11 -0.95
N ARG A 76 -3.14 -14.20 -0.22
CA ARG A 76 -3.36 -13.96 1.20
C ARG A 76 -3.89 -12.56 1.41
N TRP A 77 -4.89 -12.43 2.29
CA TRP A 77 -5.43 -11.16 2.75
C TRP A 77 -5.72 -11.21 4.25
N GLY A 78 -6.07 -10.09 4.86
CA GLY A 78 -6.19 -9.96 6.31
C GLY A 78 -7.58 -9.55 6.79
N MET A 79 -8.03 -10.14 7.89
CA MET A 79 -9.10 -9.57 8.72
C MET A 79 -8.46 -8.94 9.96
N LEU A 80 -8.81 -7.71 10.29
CA LEU A 80 -8.32 -7.06 11.51
C LEU A 80 -9.00 -7.62 12.75
N GLY A 81 -8.41 -7.36 13.93
CA GLY A 81 -8.93 -7.84 15.22
C GLY A 81 -10.35 -7.37 15.55
N ASP A 82 -10.84 -6.29 14.93
CA ASP A 82 -12.24 -5.84 15.05
C ASP A 82 -13.25 -6.76 14.35
N SER A 83 -12.77 -7.69 13.50
CA SER A 83 -13.56 -8.58 12.63
C SER A 83 -14.51 -7.88 11.65
N ASP A 84 -14.50 -6.55 11.60
CA ASP A 84 -15.35 -5.70 10.74
C ASP A 84 -14.57 -5.14 9.54
N THR A 85 -13.23 -5.21 9.56
CA THR A 85 -12.36 -4.63 8.55
C THR A 85 -11.51 -5.69 7.86
N ALA A 86 -11.57 -5.72 6.52
CA ALA A 86 -10.64 -6.47 5.68
C ALA A 86 -9.52 -5.56 5.18
N VAL A 87 -8.31 -6.09 5.09
CA VAL A 87 -7.17 -5.47 4.41
C VAL A 87 -6.72 -6.38 3.28
N ILE A 88 -6.68 -5.84 2.07
CA ILE A 88 -6.37 -6.57 0.84
C ILE A 88 -5.25 -5.82 0.12
N GLU A 89 -4.25 -6.55 -0.36
CA GLU A 89 -3.30 -6.06 -1.35
C GLU A 89 -3.66 -6.65 -2.71
N MET A 90 -3.94 -5.81 -3.71
CA MET A 90 -4.29 -6.29 -5.06
C MET A 90 -3.17 -7.13 -5.65
N ALA A 91 -1.91 -6.83 -5.29
CA ALA A 91 -0.76 -7.55 -5.78
C ALA A 91 -0.80 -9.05 -5.41
N ALA A 92 -1.43 -9.42 -4.29
CA ALA A 92 -1.56 -10.81 -3.89
C ALA A 92 -2.29 -11.67 -4.94
N ALA A 93 -3.23 -11.07 -5.68
CA ALA A 93 -3.94 -11.74 -6.78
C ALA A 93 -3.44 -11.33 -8.16
N SER A 94 -3.16 -10.05 -8.36
CA SER A 94 -2.98 -9.42 -9.67
C SER A 94 -1.65 -8.67 -9.78
N GLY A 95 -0.66 -9.07 -8.98
CA GLY A 95 0.64 -8.43 -8.87
C GLY A 95 1.65 -8.82 -9.95
N LEU A 96 2.62 -7.94 -10.18
CA LEU A 96 3.68 -8.10 -11.17
C LEU A 96 4.61 -9.29 -10.86
N HIS A 97 4.71 -9.71 -9.59
CA HIS A 97 5.52 -10.86 -9.16
C HIS A 97 4.93 -12.21 -9.64
N HIS A 98 3.64 -12.27 -9.97
CA HIS A 98 3.01 -13.46 -10.57
C HIS A 98 3.30 -13.59 -12.07
N VAL A 99 3.96 -12.61 -12.69
CA VAL A 99 4.21 -12.57 -14.14
C VAL A 99 5.71 -12.46 -14.39
N SER A 100 6.28 -13.57 -14.88
CA SER A 100 7.68 -13.57 -15.30
C SER A 100 7.93 -12.55 -16.41
N PRO A 101 9.11 -11.92 -16.48
CA PRO A 101 9.38 -10.82 -17.40
C PRO A 101 9.01 -11.09 -18.87
N GLU A 102 9.24 -12.32 -19.34
CA GLU A 102 8.95 -12.77 -20.70
C GLU A 102 7.46 -12.96 -21.02
N LEU A 103 6.61 -13.08 -19.98
CA LEU A 103 5.17 -13.21 -20.12
C LEU A 103 4.41 -11.89 -19.87
N ARG A 104 5.12 -10.80 -19.58
CA ARG A 104 4.52 -9.50 -19.29
C ARG A 104 3.89 -8.90 -20.54
N ASN A 105 2.56 -8.92 -20.59
CA ASN A 105 1.79 -8.28 -21.63
C ASN A 105 0.53 -7.62 -21.04
N PRO A 106 0.56 -6.28 -20.82
CA PRO A 106 -0.52 -5.57 -20.14
C PRO A 106 -1.82 -5.48 -20.97
N LEU A 107 -1.77 -5.82 -22.27
CA LEU A 107 -2.97 -5.96 -23.10
C LEU A 107 -3.88 -7.10 -22.60
N ASN A 108 -3.28 -8.16 -22.03
CA ASN A 108 -3.96 -9.42 -21.72
C ASN A 108 -4.19 -9.63 -20.23
N THR A 109 -3.39 -8.99 -19.38
CA THR A 109 -3.44 -9.22 -17.93
C THR A 109 -4.75 -8.74 -17.31
N THR A 110 -5.32 -9.51 -16.39
CA THR A 110 -6.61 -9.21 -15.76
C THR A 110 -6.51 -8.99 -14.25
N SER A 111 -7.37 -8.10 -13.72
CA SER A 111 -7.53 -7.84 -12.29
C SER A 111 -8.59 -8.73 -11.60
N TYR A 112 -9.10 -9.76 -12.27
CA TYR A 112 -10.23 -10.58 -11.80
C TYR A 112 -10.06 -11.12 -10.38
N GLY A 113 -8.90 -11.70 -10.06
CA GLY A 113 -8.64 -12.24 -8.72
C GLY A 113 -8.65 -11.20 -7.60
N THR A 114 -8.39 -9.91 -7.90
CA THR A 114 -8.58 -8.84 -6.91
C THR A 114 -10.06 -8.71 -6.54
N GLY A 115 -10.96 -8.82 -7.52
CA GLY A 115 -12.40 -8.84 -7.26
C GLY A 115 -12.84 -10.08 -6.47
N GLU A 116 -12.24 -11.24 -6.71
CA GLU A 116 -12.50 -12.44 -5.90
C GLU A 116 -12.06 -12.29 -4.43
N LEU A 117 -10.95 -11.60 -4.16
CA LEU A 117 -10.56 -11.25 -2.78
C LEU A 117 -11.59 -10.32 -2.13
N ILE A 118 -12.09 -9.33 -2.87
CA ILE A 118 -13.14 -8.44 -2.37
C ILE A 118 -14.43 -9.22 -2.08
N VAL A 119 -14.88 -10.11 -2.99
CA VAL A 119 -16.05 -10.97 -2.75
C VAL A 119 -15.86 -11.80 -1.49
N ALA A 120 -14.70 -12.45 -1.32
CA ALA A 120 -14.43 -13.27 -0.14
C ALA A 120 -14.46 -12.47 1.17
N ALA A 121 -14.05 -11.20 1.14
CA ALA A 121 -14.18 -10.28 2.27
C ALA A 121 -15.64 -9.91 2.54
N LEU A 122 -16.41 -9.58 1.49
CA LEU A 122 -17.84 -9.27 1.59
C LEU A 122 -18.64 -10.43 2.18
N GLU A 123 -18.37 -11.67 1.75
CA GLU A 123 -19.02 -12.89 2.24
C GLU A 123 -18.73 -13.18 3.73
N ARG A 124 -17.64 -12.61 4.26
CA ARG A 124 -17.32 -12.65 5.69
C ARG A 124 -17.98 -11.54 6.50
N GLY A 125 -18.81 -10.71 5.86
CA GLY A 125 -19.64 -9.70 6.53
C GLY A 125 -18.88 -8.45 6.96
N VAL A 126 -17.70 -8.18 6.39
CA VAL A 126 -16.95 -6.97 6.72
C VAL A 126 -17.74 -5.72 6.34
N LYS A 127 -17.55 -4.64 7.09
CA LYS A 127 -18.15 -3.32 6.85
C LYS A 127 -17.18 -2.37 6.17
N ARG A 128 -15.88 -2.66 6.27
CA ARG A 128 -14.80 -1.82 5.75
C ARG A 128 -13.80 -2.68 4.98
N ILE A 129 -13.34 -2.18 3.85
CA ILE A 129 -12.24 -2.76 3.09
C ILE A 129 -11.18 -1.69 2.91
N ILE A 130 -9.96 -2.02 3.32
CA ILE A 130 -8.75 -1.26 3.01
C ILE A 130 -8.04 -1.99 1.88
N LEU A 131 -7.86 -1.33 0.75
CA LEU A 131 -7.30 -1.93 -0.46
C LEU A 131 -6.00 -1.23 -0.85
N GLY A 132 -4.88 -1.92 -0.72
CA GLY A 132 -3.60 -1.52 -1.30
C GLY A 132 -3.54 -1.88 -2.79
N ILE A 133 -3.30 -0.89 -3.65
CA ILE A 133 -3.27 -1.11 -5.12
C ILE A 133 -1.86 -1.00 -5.73
N GLY A 134 -0.81 -1.01 -4.91
CA GLY A 134 0.58 -1.06 -5.40
C GLY A 134 0.91 -2.37 -6.12
N GLY A 135 1.97 -2.36 -6.93
CA GLY A 135 2.58 -3.59 -7.48
C GLY A 135 1.79 -4.33 -8.57
N SER A 136 0.80 -3.70 -9.20
CA SER A 136 -0.07 -4.33 -10.22
C SER A 136 0.69 -4.83 -11.46
N ALA A 137 0.30 -5.99 -12.00
CA ALA A 137 0.65 -6.46 -13.35
C ALA A 137 -0.26 -5.87 -14.44
N THR A 138 -1.43 -5.36 -14.05
CA THR A 138 -2.56 -5.13 -14.95
C THR A 138 -2.61 -3.72 -15.54
N ASN A 139 -3.20 -3.58 -16.73
CA ASN A 139 -3.58 -2.30 -17.32
C ASN A 139 -5.01 -2.35 -17.90
N ASP A 140 -5.89 -3.05 -17.20
CA ASP A 140 -7.26 -3.35 -17.60
C ASP A 140 -8.30 -2.39 -17.02
N GLY A 141 -7.89 -1.25 -16.47
CA GLY A 141 -8.80 -0.29 -15.86
C GLY A 141 -9.54 -0.82 -14.62
N GLY A 142 -9.15 -1.97 -14.06
CA GLY A 142 -9.93 -2.66 -13.04
C GLY A 142 -11.16 -3.42 -13.59
N ALA A 143 -11.27 -3.60 -14.90
CA ALA A 143 -12.42 -4.27 -15.53
C ALA A 143 -12.61 -5.70 -15.05
N GLY A 144 -11.52 -6.48 -14.94
CA GLY A 144 -11.58 -7.84 -14.41
C GLY A 144 -12.11 -7.87 -12.97
N MET A 145 -11.61 -7.00 -12.10
CA MET A 145 -12.10 -6.85 -10.73
C MET A 145 -13.61 -6.55 -10.70
N MET A 146 -14.09 -5.64 -11.55
CA MET A 146 -15.51 -5.31 -11.61
C MET A 146 -16.36 -6.48 -12.12
N GLN A 147 -15.86 -7.25 -13.09
CA GLN A 147 -16.54 -8.46 -13.58
C GLN A 147 -16.68 -9.52 -12.48
N ALA A 148 -15.63 -9.76 -11.70
CA ALA A 148 -15.67 -10.67 -10.54
C ALA A 148 -16.67 -10.19 -9.46
N LEU A 149 -16.85 -8.87 -9.34
CA LEU A 149 -17.86 -8.25 -8.47
C LEU A 149 -19.28 -8.30 -9.03
N GLY A 150 -19.49 -8.88 -10.22
CA GLY A 150 -20.80 -9.04 -10.87
C GLY A 150 -21.19 -7.94 -11.86
N VAL A 151 -20.28 -6.99 -12.17
CA VAL A 151 -20.54 -6.00 -13.23
C VAL A 151 -20.51 -6.68 -14.59
N ILE A 152 -21.51 -6.35 -15.40
CA ILE A 152 -21.61 -6.89 -16.75
C ILE A 152 -21.04 -5.86 -17.72
N LEU A 153 -19.94 -6.21 -18.38
CA LEU A 153 -19.27 -5.39 -19.40
C LEU A 153 -19.55 -5.99 -20.78
N ARG A 154 -20.12 -5.20 -21.69
CA ARG A 154 -20.49 -5.68 -23.04
C ARG A 154 -19.88 -4.90 -24.17
N ASP A 155 -19.59 -5.60 -25.26
CA ASP A 155 -19.23 -5.00 -26.56
C ASP A 155 -20.48 -4.49 -27.31
N LYS A 156 -20.26 -3.90 -28.49
CA LYS A 156 -21.33 -3.37 -29.37
C LYS A 156 -22.30 -4.46 -29.87
N GLN A 157 -21.90 -5.73 -29.83
CA GLN A 157 -22.73 -6.87 -30.21
C GLN A 157 -23.48 -7.47 -29.00
N GLY A 158 -23.34 -6.87 -27.81
CA GLY A 158 -23.97 -7.33 -26.58
C GLY A 158 -23.29 -8.54 -25.93
N ARG A 159 -22.11 -8.95 -26.43
CA ARG A 159 -21.33 -10.07 -25.86
C ARG A 159 -20.52 -9.60 -24.67
N SER A 160 -20.25 -10.52 -23.73
CA SER A 160 -19.37 -10.23 -22.61
C SER A 160 -17.98 -9.85 -23.09
N LEU A 161 -17.39 -8.84 -22.46
CA LEU A 161 -16.04 -8.41 -22.76
C LEU A 161 -15.01 -9.46 -22.33
N SER A 162 -14.01 -9.69 -23.18
CA SER A 162 -12.85 -10.53 -22.83
C SER A 162 -12.00 -9.88 -21.73
N PRO A 163 -11.20 -10.66 -20.98
CA PRO A 163 -10.23 -10.11 -20.03
C PRO A 163 -9.14 -9.29 -20.72
N GLY A 164 -8.51 -8.36 -19.98
CA GLY A 164 -7.35 -7.60 -20.43
C GLY A 164 -7.65 -6.14 -20.80
N GLY A 165 -6.59 -5.33 -20.88
CA GLY A 165 -6.70 -3.90 -21.20
C GLY A 165 -7.05 -3.61 -22.65
N GLU A 166 -6.66 -4.46 -23.60
CA GLU A 166 -7.02 -4.26 -25.01
C GLU A 166 -8.53 -4.34 -25.24
N ALA A 167 -9.19 -5.26 -24.52
CA ALA A 167 -10.62 -5.50 -24.68
C ALA A 167 -11.46 -4.25 -24.37
N LEU A 168 -10.96 -3.33 -23.52
CA LEU A 168 -11.64 -2.08 -23.19
C LEU A 168 -11.90 -1.17 -24.40
N ALA A 169 -11.12 -1.31 -25.49
CA ALA A 169 -11.38 -0.58 -26.73
C ALA A 169 -12.74 -0.96 -27.37
N ALA A 170 -13.21 -2.19 -27.15
CA ALA A 170 -14.48 -2.70 -27.67
C ALA A 170 -15.68 -2.44 -26.74
N LEU A 171 -15.45 -1.95 -25.52
CA LEU A 171 -16.52 -1.71 -24.55
C LEU A 171 -17.57 -0.74 -25.09
N ALA A 172 -18.83 -1.11 -24.91
CA ALA A 172 -19.99 -0.34 -25.34
C ALA A 172 -21.03 -0.08 -24.23
N SER A 173 -21.07 -0.90 -23.17
CA SER A 173 -21.94 -0.65 -22.02
C SER A 173 -21.42 -1.28 -20.73
N ILE A 174 -21.75 -0.63 -19.61
CA ILE A 174 -21.51 -1.08 -18.23
C ILE A 174 -22.88 -1.25 -17.57
N ASP A 175 -23.15 -2.44 -17.06
CA ASP A 175 -24.38 -2.72 -16.32
C ASP A 175 -24.04 -3.19 -14.89
N LEU A 176 -24.52 -2.41 -13.91
CA LEU A 176 -24.27 -2.60 -12.48
C LEU A 176 -25.38 -3.41 -11.78
N SER A 177 -26.39 -3.90 -12.52
CA SER A 177 -27.51 -4.65 -11.95
C SER A 177 -27.09 -5.98 -11.31
N GLY A 178 -26.00 -6.59 -11.82
CA GLY A 178 -25.42 -7.82 -11.29
C GLY A 178 -24.43 -7.63 -10.14
N CYS A 179 -24.13 -6.39 -9.73
CA CYS A 179 -23.18 -6.12 -8.66
C CYS A 179 -23.51 -6.87 -7.37
N HIS A 180 -22.47 -7.37 -6.71
CA HIS A 180 -22.59 -8.04 -5.43
C HIS A 180 -23.37 -7.16 -4.42
N PRO A 181 -24.48 -7.67 -3.84
CA PRO A 181 -25.44 -6.83 -3.11
C PRO A 181 -24.85 -6.17 -1.86
N LEU A 182 -23.81 -6.77 -1.26
CA LEU A 182 -23.13 -6.22 -0.08
C LEU A 182 -22.22 -5.02 -0.38
N LEU A 183 -21.85 -4.75 -1.64
CA LEU A 183 -20.98 -3.61 -1.98
C LEU A 183 -21.57 -2.27 -1.52
N ARG A 184 -22.90 -2.13 -1.56
CA ARG A 184 -23.59 -0.90 -1.11
C ARG A 184 -23.54 -0.67 0.40
N LYS A 185 -23.15 -1.69 1.18
CA LYS A 185 -23.11 -1.67 2.64
C LYS A 185 -21.69 -1.54 3.19
N VAL A 186 -20.69 -1.49 2.32
CA VAL A 186 -19.28 -1.52 2.70
C VAL A 186 -18.60 -0.25 2.24
N SER A 187 -17.79 0.36 3.11
CA SER A 187 -16.90 1.44 2.74
C SER A 187 -15.57 0.87 2.23
N ILE A 188 -15.12 1.34 1.07
CA ILE A 188 -13.84 0.94 0.50
C ILE A 188 -12.90 2.15 0.54
N THR A 189 -11.78 1.99 1.23
CA THR A 189 -10.70 2.98 1.27
C THR A 189 -9.48 2.38 0.58
N VAL A 190 -8.88 3.14 -0.32
CA VAL A 190 -7.83 2.66 -1.23
C VAL A 190 -6.55 3.42 -0.92
N ALA A 191 -5.48 2.68 -0.63
CA ALA A 191 -4.16 3.27 -0.48
C ALA A 191 -3.59 3.62 -1.86
N CYS A 192 -3.41 4.92 -2.11
CA CYS A 192 -2.96 5.45 -3.39
C CYS A 192 -2.03 6.64 -3.17
N ASP A 193 -0.72 6.43 -3.37
CA ASP A 193 0.31 7.46 -3.16
C ASP A 193 0.71 8.19 -4.44
N VAL A 194 -0.02 7.96 -5.53
CA VAL A 194 0.21 8.60 -6.83
C VAL A 194 -0.99 9.43 -7.25
N ASN A 195 -0.73 10.56 -7.91
CA ASN A 195 -1.76 11.47 -8.40
C ASN A 195 -2.01 11.36 -9.91
N ASN A 196 -1.38 10.40 -10.58
CA ASN A 196 -1.49 10.19 -12.01
C ASN A 196 -2.97 10.06 -12.46
N PRO A 197 -3.41 10.83 -13.48
CA PRO A 197 -4.75 10.67 -14.05
C PRO A 197 -4.89 9.34 -14.79
N LEU A 198 -6.09 9.03 -15.29
CA LEU A 198 -6.33 7.79 -16.01
C LEU A 198 -5.54 7.71 -17.32
N CYS A 199 -5.58 8.80 -18.11
CA CYS A 199 -5.08 8.84 -19.49
C CYS A 199 -4.04 9.96 -19.71
N GLY A 200 -3.39 9.94 -20.88
CA GLY A 200 -2.49 10.98 -21.36
C GLY A 200 -1.03 10.79 -20.95
N PRO A 201 -0.17 11.80 -21.15
CA PRO A 201 1.29 11.66 -20.96
C PRO A 201 1.71 11.32 -19.52
N GLN A 202 0.87 11.65 -18.54
CA GLN A 202 1.05 11.29 -17.14
C GLN A 202 0.08 10.21 -16.68
N GLY A 203 -0.64 9.57 -17.62
CA GLY A 203 -1.67 8.57 -17.36
C GLY A 203 -1.13 7.20 -17.00
N ALA A 204 -2.04 6.27 -16.73
CA ALA A 204 -1.73 4.92 -16.29
C ALA A 204 -0.78 4.18 -17.26
N SER A 205 -1.16 4.17 -18.54
CA SER A 205 -0.45 3.44 -19.60
C SER A 205 0.93 4.04 -19.85
N ALA A 206 1.03 5.38 -19.91
CA ALA A 206 2.29 6.06 -20.21
C ALA A 206 3.33 5.92 -19.10
N ILE A 207 2.92 6.06 -17.84
CA ILE A 207 3.85 6.08 -16.69
C ILE A 207 4.13 4.67 -16.16
N PHE A 208 3.10 3.83 -16.03
CA PHE A 208 3.23 2.52 -15.39
C PHE A 208 3.14 1.34 -16.36
N GLY A 209 2.76 1.56 -17.62
CA GLY A 209 2.74 0.50 -18.65
C GLY A 209 4.12 -0.10 -18.95
N PRO A 210 5.20 0.68 -19.12
CA PRO A 210 6.51 0.15 -19.50
C PRO A 210 7.08 -0.90 -18.53
N GLN A 211 6.97 -0.67 -17.21
CA GLN A 211 7.40 -1.65 -16.19
C GLN A 211 6.58 -2.96 -16.22
N LYS A 212 5.37 -2.92 -16.79
CA LYS A 212 4.47 -4.06 -16.99
C LYS A 212 4.64 -4.72 -18.37
N GLY A 213 5.64 -4.30 -19.16
CA GLY A 213 5.94 -4.87 -20.48
C GLY A 213 5.29 -4.15 -21.66
N ALA A 214 4.66 -2.99 -21.47
CA ALA A 214 4.08 -2.24 -22.58
C ALA A 214 5.16 -1.65 -23.50
N THR A 215 5.07 -1.91 -24.80
CA THR A 215 5.79 -1.14 -25.82
C THR A 215 5.14 0.24 -26.04
N ALA A 216 5.81 1.16 -26.72
CA ALA A 216 5.23 2.47 -27.03
C ALA A 216 3.91 2.37 -27.83
N GLU A 217 3.78 1.37 -28.70
CA GLU A 217 2.53 1.10 -29.43
C GLU A 217 1.43 0.59 -28.48
N MET A 218 1.76 -0.37 -27.61
CA MET A 218 0.82 -0.86 -26.59
C MET A 218 0.34 0.26 -25.67
N VAL A 219 1.21 1.20 -25.31
CA VAL A 219 0.84 2.38 -24.50
C VAL A 219 -0.25 3.18 -25.19
N ASN A 220 -0.13 3.47 -26.48
CA ASN A 220 -1.15 4.21 -27.23
C ASN A 220 -2.48 3.44 -27.29
N THR A 221 -2.43 2.14 -27.57
CA THR A 221 -3.62 1.28 -27.59
C THR A 221 -4.33 1.27 -26.23
N LEU A 222 -3.57 1.07 -25.15
CA LEU A 222 -4.11 1.02 -23.79
C LEU A 222 -4.64 2.37 -23.34
N ASP A 223 -3.98 3.48 -23.67
CA ASP A 223 -4.45 4.82 -23.31
C ASP A 223 -5.81 5.15 -23.95
N ALA A 224 -5.97 4.85 -25.24
CA ALA A 224 -7.25 5.00 -25.93
C ALA A 224 -8.34 4.06 -25.38
N ALA A 225 -7.97 2.83 -25.01
CA ALA A 225 -8.88 1.88 -24.39
C ALA A 225 -9.34 2.35 -22.99
N LEU A 226 -8.42 2.92 -22.20
CA LEU A 226 -8.73 3.53 -20.90
C LEU A 226 -9.57 4.81 -21.02
N GLU A 227 -9.39 5.60 -22.07
CA GLU A 227 -10.24 6.76 -22.34
C GLU A 227 -11.69 6.30 -22.63
N ASN A 228 -11.83 5.24 -23.43
CA ASN A 228 -13.12 4.61 -23.67
C ASN A 228 -13.75 4.07 -22.39
N TRP A 229 -12.95 3.47 -21.50
CA TRP A 229 -13.38 3.01 -20.18
C TRP A 229 -13.91 4.16 -19.31
N GLY A 230 -13.12 5.23 -19.15
CA GLY A 230 -13.52 6.40 -18.35
C GLY A 230 -14.79 7.06 -18.85
N ARG A 231 -15.00 7.13 -20.18
CA ARG A 231 -16.23 7.65 -20.79
C ARG A 231 -17.46 6.80 -20.45
N HIS A 232 -17.34 5.48 -20.49
CA HIS A 232 -18.47 4.60 -20.15
C HIS A 232 -18.75 4.55 -18.63
N ILE A 233 -17.72 4.73 -17.79
CA ILE A 233 -17.93 4.97 -16.34
C ILE A 233 -18.81 6.21 -16.15
N TYR A 234 -18.46 7.33 -16.80
CA TYR A 234 -19.25 8.56 -16.70
C TYR A 234 -20.70 8.35 -17.19
N GLN A 235 -20.91 7.63 -18.29
CA GLN A 235 -22.26 7.33 -18.77
C GLN A 235 -23.07 6.47 -17.79
N ALA A 236 -22.43 5.53 -17.10
CA ALA A 236 -23.10 4.62 -16.17
C ALA A 236 -23.41 5.27 -14.81
N THR A 237 -22.56 6.19 -14.33
CA THR A 237 -22.65 6.70 -12.96
C THR A 237 -22.69 8.23 -12.83
N GLY A 238 -22.47 8.96 -13.91
CA GLY A 238 -22.35 10.42 -13.93
C GLY A 238 -21.03 10.96 -13.34
N ARG A 239 -20.06 10.08 -13.03
CA ARG A 239 -18.81 10.46 -12.36
C ARG A 239 -17.67 10.62 -13.34
N GLU A 240 -17.02 11.78 -13.29
CA GLU A 240 -15.83 12.06 -14.10
C GLU A 240 -14.58 11.50 -13.41
N VAL A 241 -13.93 10.53 -14.05
CA VAL A 241 -12.74 9.86 -13.50
C VAL A 241 -11.47 10.04 -14.32
N ILE A 242 -11.58 10.49 -15.58
CA ILE A 242 -10.43 10.56 -16.50
C ILE A 242 -9.30 11.42 -15.93
N ASN A 243 -9.65 12.59 -15.38
CA ASN A 243 -8.69 13.54 -14.81
C ASN A 243 -8.61 13.47 -13.27
N ALA A 244 -9.29 12.51 -12.64
CA ALA A 244 -9.30 12.42 -11.19
C ALA A 244 -7.90 12.01 -10.67
N PRO A 245 -7.37 12.68 -9.62
CA PRO A 245 -6.09 12.30 -9.03
C PRO A 245 -6.11 10.84 -8.58
N GLY A 246 -5.08 10.08 -8.97
CA GLY A 246 -4.96 8.66 -8.62
C GLY A 246 -5.82 7.72 -9.46
N ALA A 247 -6.61 8.23 -10.41
CA ALA A 247 -7.42 7.39 -11.30
C ALA A 247 -6.56 6.43 -12.14
N GLY A 248 -5.32 6.81 -12.47
CA GLY A 248 -4.38 5.96 -13.20
C GLY A 248 -3.68 4.90 -12.36
N ALA A 249 -3.85 4.91 -11.04
CA ALA A 249 -3.22 3.93 -10.16
C ALA A 249 -3.64 2.50 -10.53
N ALA A 250 -2.70 1.57 -10.41
CA ALA A 250 -2.87 0.16 -10.77
C ALA A 250 -3.43 -0.09 -12.18
N GLY A 251 -2.97 0.68 -13.17
CA GLY A 251 -3.40 0.47 -14.57
C GLY A 251 -4.85 0.90 -14.82
N GLY A 252 -5.32 1.91 -14.08
CA GLY A 252 -6.67 2.46 -14.18
C GLY A 252 -7.69 1.85 -13.21
N MET A 253 -7.29 0.92 -12.34
CA MET A 253 -8.18 0.39 -11.30
C MET A 253 -8.65 1.49 -10.34
N GLY A 254 -7.83 2.51 -10.08
CA GLY A 254 -8.24 3.71 -9.33
C GLY A 254 -9.50 4.37 -9.90
N ALA A 255 -9.61 4.46 -11.23
CA ALA A 255 -10.79 5.00 -11.90
C ALA A 255 -12.04 4.14 -11.67
N ALA A 256 -11.93 2.81 -11.71
CA ALA A 256 -13.05 1.91 -11.41
C ALA A 256 -13.50 2.03 -9.95
N LEU A 257 -12.54 2.10 -9.02
CA LEU A 257 -12.79 2.26 -7.58
C LEU A 257 -13.52 3.57 -7.29
N LEU A 258 -13.06 4.70 -7.84
CA LEU A 258 -13.71 6.02 -7.72
C LEU A 258 -15.08 6.06 -8.40
N GLY A 259 -15.14 5.58 -9.64
CA GLY A 259 -16.25 5.81 -10.56
C GLY A 259 -17.40 4.82 -10.42
N LEU A 260 -17.13 3.58 -10.02
CA LEU A 260 -18.12 2.51 -9.96
C LEU A 260 -18.41 2.06 -8.52
N LEU A 261 -17.42 2.10 -7.63
CA LEU A 261 -17.58 1.67 -6.23
C LEU A 261 -17.68 2.83 -5.23
N ASN A 262 -17.50 4.07 -5.66
CA ASN A 262 -17.45 5.24 -4.76
C ASN A 262 -16.42 5.06 -3.64
N ALA A 263 -15.29 4.43 -3.95
CA ALA A 263 -14.20 4.27 -3.01
C ALA A 263 -13.50 5.61 -2.76
N GLU A 264 -12.87 5.72 -1.59
CA GLU A 264 -12.07 6.87 -1.21
C GLU A 264 -10.58 6.55 -1.44
N LEU A 265 -9.90 7.35 -2.26
CA LEU A 265 -8.46 7.23 -2.45
C LEU A 265 -7.75 8.14 -1.45
N ARG A 266 -6.86 7.58 -0.65
CA ARG A 266 -6.10 8.29 0.39
C ARG A 266 -4.64 7.83 0.38
N ALA A 267 -3.76 8.67 0.92
CA ALA A 267 -2.37 8.26 1.15
C ALA A 267 -2.34 7.05 2.09
N GLY A 268 -1.59 6.01 1.75
CA GLY A 268 -1.67 4.75 2.49
C GLY A 268 -1.20 4.90 3.94
N VAL A 269 -0.19 5.73 4.17
CA VAL A 269 0.27 6.06 5.53
C VAL A 269 -0.84 6.67 6.40
N GLU A 270 -1.73 7.50 5.84
CA GLU A 270 -2.83 8.10 6.61
C GLU A 270 -3.87 7.05 7.01
N ILE A 271 -4.16 6.12 6.11
CA ILE A 271 -5.07 5.00 6.38
C ILE A 271 -4.53 4.15 7.53
N VAL A 272 -3.22 3.85 7.52
CA VAL A 272 -2.58 3.03 8.56
C VAL A 272 -2.53 3.79 9.89
N VAL A 273 -2.18 5.08 9.88
CA VAL A 273 -2.18 5.96 11.07
C VAL A 273 -3.54 5.93 11.78
N GLU A 274 -4.63 6.10 11.02
CA GLU A 274 -5.98 6.10 11.58
C GLU A 274 -6.40 4.72 12.06
N THR A 275 -6.16 3.68 11.25
CA THR A 275 -6.62 2.33 11.56
C THR A 275 -5.91 1.75 12.78
N LEU A 276 -4.61 2.02 12.94
CA LEU A 276 -3.82 1.57 14.08
C LEU A 276 -3.83 2.55 15.25
N GLN A 277 -4.63 3.63 15.17
CA GLN A 277 -4.79 4.63 16.22
C GLN A 277 -3.47 5.24 16.70
N LEU A 278 -2.51 5.44 15.79
CA LEU A 278 -1.18 5.95 16.11
C LEU A 278 -1.26 7.29 16.88
N GLU A 279 -2.17 8.17 16.46
CA GLU A 279 -2.38 9.46 17.11
C GLU A 279 -2.69 9.33 18.61
N GLN A 280 -3.49 8.34 19.00
CA GLN A 280 -3.78 8.10 20.42
C GLN A 280 -2.59 7.54 21.18
N ALA A 281 -1.77 6.69 20.55
CA ALA A 281 -0.54 6.18 21.15
C ALA A 281 0.48 7.30 21.41
N VAL A 282 0.55 8.28 20.52
CA VAL A 282 1.56 9.35 20.49
C VAL A 282 1.25 10.52 21.42
N LYS A 283 -0.03 10.82 21.66
CA LYS A 283 -0.47 12.03 22.40
C LYS A 283 0.22 12.22 23.77
N ASP A 284 0.42 11.14 24.51
CA ASP A 284 1.05 11.07 25.83
C ASP A 284 2.46 10.45 25.80
N ALA A 285 3.03 10.20 24.61
CA ALA A 285 4.38 9.65 24.49
C ALA A 285 5.44 10.65 25.03
N ASP A 286 6.53 10.12 25.58
CA ASP A 286 7.75 10.88 25.87
C ASP A 286 8.68 10.94 24.65
N LEU A 287 8.67 9.89 23.83
CA LEU A 287 9.56 9.69 22.70
C LEU A 287 8.88 8.83 21.63
N VAL A 288 9.06 9.20 20.36
CA VAL A 288 8.61 8.42 19.21
C VAL A 288 9.84 7.93 18.45
N ILE A 289 9.93 6.63 18.21
CA ILE A 289 10.92 6.00 17.34
C ILE A 289 10.22 5.54 16.07
N THR A 290 10.81 5.82 14.91
CA THR A 290 10.36 5.31 13.62
C THR A 290 11.57 4.81 12.83
N GLY A 291 11.35 4.32 11.62
CA GLY A 291 12.40 3.79 10.76
C GLY A 291 11.86 3.26 9.45
N GLU A 292 12.74 3.11 8.48
CA GLU A 292 12.50 2.38 7.24
C GLU A 292 13.85 1.88 6.68
N GLY A 293 13.82 0.94 5.73
CA GLY A 293 15.06 0.36 5.17
C GLY A 293 15.98 1.38 4.50
N ARG A 294 15.44 2.44 3.89
CA ARG A 294 16.21 3.49 3.24
C ARG A 294 15.55 4.85 3.41
N LEU A 295 16.24 5.79 4.06
CA LEU A 295 15.77 7.15 4.24
C LEU A 295 16.41 8.07 3.19
N ASP A 296 15.58 8.69 2.35
CA ASP A 296 16.00 9.53 1.22
C ASP A 296 14.98 10.66 0.94
N SER A 297 15.18 11.43 -0.13
CA SER A 297 14.22 12.48 -0.51
C SER A 297 12.85 11.94 -0.94
N GLN A 298 12.70 10.67 -1.27
CA GLN A 298 11.40 10.09 -1.57
C GLN A 298 10.63 9.76 -0.29
N SER A 299 11.30 9.63 0.85
CA SER A 299 10.66 9.44 2.15
C SER A 299 9.70 10.59 2.50
N ILE A 300 10.01 11.83 2.09
CA ILE A 300 9.13 13.00 2.30
C ILE A 300 7.84 12.96 1.48
N CYS A 301 7.82 12.14 0.42
CA CYS A 301 6.68 11.98 -0.48
C CYS A 301 5.65 11.00 0.07
N GLY A 302 5.26 11.17 1.34
CA GLY A 302 4.14 10.42 1.94
C GLY A 302 4.50 9.05 2.52
N LYS A 303 5.77 8.74 2.76
CA LYS A 303 6.16 7.47 3.38
C LYS A 303 6.01 7.48 4.90
N THR A 304 6.08 6.27 5.47
CA THR A 304 5.89 5.96 6.88
C THR A 304 6.61 6.89 7.87
N PRO A 305 7.94 7.11 7.83
CA PRO A 305 8.61 7.89 8.87
C PRO A 305 8.09 9.32 8.97
N ILE A 306 7.67 9.89 7.84
CA ILE A 306 7.19 11.26 7.74
C ILE A 306 5.74 11.37 8.19
N GLY A 307 4.91 10.38 7.87
CA GLY A 307 3.56 10.28 8.44
C GLY A 307 3.60 10.20 9.97
N VAL A 308 4.46 9.36 10.52
CA VAL A 308 4.68 9.22 11.97
C VAL A 308 5.18 10.53 12.58
N ALA A 309 6.19 11.15 11.97
CA ALA A 309 6.75 12.42 12.43
C ALA A 309 5.68 13.53 12.46
N ARG A 310 4.86 13.65 11.41
CA ARG A 310 3.78 14.64 11.34
C ARG A 310 2.78 14.45 12.48
N VAL A 311 2.37 13.22 12.78
CA VAL A 311 1.47 12.93 13.91
C VAL A 311 2.14 13.33 15.23
N ALA A 312 3.39 12.93 15.45
CA ALA A 312 4.16 13.28 16.64
C ALA A 312 4.32 14.79 16.85
N LYS A 313 4.56 15.56 15.78
CA LYS A 313 4.74 17.00 15.86
C LYS A 313 3.48 17.79 16.18
N ARG A 314 2.28 17.27 15.87
CA ARG A 314 1.02 17.87 16.37
C ARG A 314 0.95 17.92 17.89
N TYR A 315 1.64 17.01 18.57
CA TYR A 315 1.70 16.91 20.04
C TYR A 315 3.07 17.29 20.60
N HIS A 316 3.91 17.96 19.79
CA HIS A 316 5.26 18.40 20.16
C HIS A 316 6.16 17.28 20.71
N LYS A 317 6.03 16.06 20.18
CA LYS A 317 6.84 14.93 20.61
C LYS A 317 8.18 14.86 19.87
N PRO A 318 9.26 14.42 20.54
CA PRO A 318 10.53 14.15 19.89
C PRO A 318 10.44 12.84 19.07
N VAL A 319 11.06 12.85 17.90
CA VAL A 319 11.00 11.79 16.88
C VAL A 319 12.41 11.45 16.45
N ILE A 320 12.80 10.18 16.62
CA ILE A 320 14.09 9.65 16.15
C ILE A 320 13.84 8.57 15.11
N ALA A 321 14.49 8.67 13.96
CA ALA A 321 14.44 7.67 12.91
C ALA A 321 15.69 6.78 12.92
N LEU A 322 15.49 5.47 12.87
CA LEU A 322 16.52 4.46 12.67
C LEU A 322 16.34 3.85 11.28
N ALA A 323 17.31 4.04 10.39
CA ALA A 323 17.22 3.63 9.00
C ALA A 323 18.24 2.54 8.64
N GLY A 324 17.87 1.61 7.76
CA GLY A 324 18.79 0.61 7.20
C GLY A 324 19.98 1.26 6.50
N GLY A 325 19.73 2.38 5.82
CA GLY A 325 20.77 3.28 5.32
C GLY A 325 20.22 4.69 5.08
N LEU A 326 21.08 5.69 5.29
CA LEU A 326 20.81 7.09 4.98
C LEU A 326 21.41 7.44 3.61
N GLN A 327 20.62 8.03 2.72
CA GLN A 327 21.12 8.55 1.44
C GLN A 327 21.69 9.96 1.59
N HIS A 328 22.46 10.44 0.61
CA HIS A 328 23.09 11.76 0.67
C HIS A 328 22.08 12.91 0.83
N ASP A 329 20.90 12.74 0.28
CA ASP A 329 19.79 13.68 0.28
C ASP A 329 18.85 13.57 1.51
N HIS A 330 19.11 12.66 2.46
CA HIS A 330 18.20 12.40 3.59
C HIS A 330 17.89 13.62 4.47
N HIS A 331 18.75 14.65 4.47
CA HIS A 331 18.63 15.82 5.35
C HIS A 331 17.29 16.58 5.19
N VAL A 332 16.59 16.39 4.07
CA VAL A 332 15.25 16.96 3.85
C VAL A 332 14.21 16.49 4.86
N VAL A 333 14.41 15.32 5.50
CA VAL A 333 13.46 14.75 6.48
C VAL A 333 13.39 15.55 7.77
N TYR A 334 14.45 16.29 8.13
CA TYR A 334 14.47 17.10 9.34
C TYR A 334 13.44 18.24 9.27
N GLN A 335 13.24 18.80 8.08
CA GLN A 335 12.23 19.84 7.84
C GLN A 335 10.80 19.30 7.93
N GLN A 336 10.63 17.98 7.93
CA GLN A 336 9.34 17.29 8.00
C GLN A 336 9.02 16.73 9.40
N GLY A 337 9.84 17.06 10.40
CA GLY A 337 9.56 16.74 11.80
C GLY A 337 10.34 15.57 12.38
N ILE A 338 11.32 15.00 11.68
CA ILE A 338 12.29 14.09 12.30
C ILE A 338 13.32 14.94 13.05
N ASP A 339 13.60 14.66 14.33
CA ASP A 339 14.58 15.44 15.12
C ASP A 339 16.00 14.87 14.99
N ALA A 340 16.12 13.55 14.82
CA ALA A 340 17.38 12.88 14.57
C ALA A 340 17.16 11.65 13.68
N ALA A 341 18.09 11.40 12.76
CA ALA A 341 18.10 10.22 11.92
C ALA A 341 19.46 9.52 12.01
N LEU A 342 19.46 8.21 12.20
CA LEU A 342 20.68 7.40 12.30
C LEU A 342 20.60 6.21 11.36
N SER A 343 21.73 5.89 10.71
CA SER A 343 21.92 4.60 10.05
C SER A 343 22.19 3.54 11.10
N ILE A 344 21.64 2.33 10.92
CA ILE A 344 21.91 1.21 11.82
C ILE A 344 23.23 0.48 11.52
N LEU A 345 23.87 0.77 10.37
CA LEU A 345 25.10 0.09 9.97
C LEU A 345 26.25 0.44 10.92
N SER A 346 26.88 -0.60 11.49
CA SER A 346 27.95 -0.46 12.47
C SER A 346 29.35 -0.32 11.83
N HIS A 347 29.52 -0.82 10.61
CA HIS A 347 30.77 -0.79 9.85
C HIS A 347 30.48 -0.98 8.35
N ILE A 348 31.53 -0.98 7.52
CA ILE A 348 31.40 -1.23 6.08
C ILE A 348 31.09 -2.72 5.88
N VAL A 349 29.94 -3.00 5.28
CA VAL A 349 29.44 -4.35 4.98
C VAL A 349 28.89 -4.40 3.57
N THR A 350 28.76 -5.61 3.03
CA THR A 350 28.00 -5.84 1.79
C THR A 350 26.49 -5.74 2.03
N LEU A 351 25.70 -5.54 0.98
CA LEU A 351 24.24 -5.48 1.11
C LEU A 351 23.62 -6.77 1.70
N PRO A 352 24.02 -7.99 1.27
CA PRO A 352 23.49 -9.21 1.88
C PRO A 352 23.79 -9.33 3.37
N GLU A 353 25.00 -8.95 3.80
CA GLU A 353 25.37 -8.90 5.23
C GLU A 353 24.52 -7.88 5.99
N ALA A 354 24.33 -6.68 5.42
CA ALA A 354 23.50 -5.64 6.02
C ALA A 354 22.05 -6.09 6.23
N LEU A 355 21.45 -6.77 5.25
CA LEU A 355 20.08 -7.29 5.34
C LEU A 355 19.99 -8.44 6.36
N HIS A 356 21.00 -9.31 6.41
CA HIS A 356 21.03 -10.45 7.34
C HIS A 356 21.23 -10.02 8.79
N GLU A 357 22.11 -9.06 9.05
CA GLU A 357 22.45 -8.58 10.40
C GLU A 357 21.55 -7.44 10.88
N ALA A 358 20.52 -7.06 10.12
CA ALA A 358 19.70 -5.89 10.38
C ALA A 358 19.10 -5.89 11.80
N GLU A 359 18.60 -7.02 12.31
CA GLU A 359 17.98 -7.11 13.64
C GLU A 359 18.99 -6.77 14.75
N TYR A 360 20.20 -7.34 14.65
CA TYR A 360 21.27 -7.10 15.62
C TYR A 360 21.73 -5.65 15.58
N ASN A 361 22.01 -5.13 14.38
CA ASN A 361 22.47 -3.77 14.16
C ASN A 361 21.44 -2.73 14.61
N LEU A 362 20.15 -2.99 14.36
CA LEU A 362 19.05 -2.15 14.81
C LEU A 362 18.92 -2.16 16.34
N SER A 363 18.99 -3.33 16.97
CA SER A 363 18.95 -3.45 18.44
C SER A 363 20.10 -2.68 19.10
N LEU A 364 21.32 -2.84 18.59
CA LEU A 364 22.50 -2.13 19.09
C LEU A 364 22.37 -0.60 18.92
N SER A 365 21.90 -0.15 17.76
CA SER A 365 21.68 1.27 17.48
C SER A 365 20.62 1.87 18.40
N ALA A 366 19.51 1.16 18.58
CA ALA A 366 18.42 1.55 19.47
C ALA A 366 18.89 1.67 20.93
N ARG A 367 19.69 0.72 21.41
CA ARG A 367 20.33 0.78 22.73
C ARG A 367 21.19 2.04 22.89
N ASN A 368 22.00 2.36 21.89
CA ASN A 368 22.87 3.54 21.94
C ASN A 368 22.06 4.85 21.92
N VAL A 369 21.00 4.92 21.11
CA VAL A 369 20.05 6.06 21.14
C VAL A 369 19.43 6.20 22.53
N ALA A 370 18.98 5.10 23.14
CA ALA A 370 18.40 5.12 24.48
C ALA A 370 19.41 5.64 25.53
N ALA A 371 20.67 5.22 25.44
CA ALA A 371 21.74 5.67 26.33
C ALA A 371 22.02 7.19 26.18
N ILE A 372 22.09 7.68 24.95
CA ILE A 372 22.25 9.12 24.65
C ILE A 372 21.05 9.91 25.18
N TRP A 373 19.83 9.43 24.94
CA TRP A 373 18.61 10.04 25.44
C TRP A 373 18.60 10.15 26.97
N ARG A 374 19.11 9.13 27.67
CA ARG A 374 19.24 9.15 29.14
C ARG A 374 20.19 10.23 29.62
N LEU A 375 21.35 10.38 28.96
CA LEU A 375 22.31 11.43 29.28
C LEU A 375 21.71 12.81 29.06
N ALA A 376 21.01 13.01 27.95
CA ALA A 376 20.38 14.28 27.62
C ALA A 376 19.26 14.70 28.60
N ARG A 377 18.52 13.74 29.17
CA ARG A 377 17.48 14.01 30.18
C ARG A 377 18.02 14.27 31.59
N GLN A 378 19.28 13.96 31.86
CA GLN A 378 19.94 14.17 33.15
C GLN A 378 20.72 15.50 33.22
N ALA A 379 20.98 16.11 32.07
CA ALA A 379 21.52 17.46 31.93
C ALA A 379 20.39 18.50 32.05
#